data_AF-A0A4R4Q1M1-F1
#
_entry.id   AF-A0A4R4Q1M1-F1
#
_cell.length_a   1.000
_cell.length_b   1.000
_cell.length_c   1.000
_cell.angle_alpha   90.00
_cell.angle_beta   90.00
_cell.angle_gamma   90.00
#
_symmetry.space_group_name_H-M   'P 1'
#
loop_
_entity.id
_entity.type
_entity.pdbx_description
1 polymer ?
#
loop_
_entity_poly.entity_id
_entity_poly.type
_entity_poly.pdbx_seq_one_letter_code
_entity_poly.pdbx_strand_id
1 'polypeptide(L)'
;MLIAAEMWPPVVPSAVLVECLIGHPGKDVQTNRFLKICDIRASLPELEARRAAKLRTDAGRGSAVDAIVVAVAEPDGVVVTGDTVDITALAANAVGVTVEAV
;
A
#
# COMPACT_ATOMS: atom_id res chain seq x y z
N MET A 1 18.16 -4.72 -11.74
CA MET A 1 18.11 -5.49 -10.47
C MET A 1 18.56 -4.55 -9.38
N LEU A 2 17.66 -3.70 -8.91
CA LEU A 2 17.88 -2.90 -7.69
C LEU A 2 17.68 -3.84 -6.50
N ILE A 3 18.57 -3.73 -5.52
CA ILE A 3 18.79 -4.69 -4.45
C ILE A 3 17.79 -4.35 -3.35
N ALA A 4 16.99 -5.31 -2.87
CA ALA A 4 15.93 -5.13 -1.87
C ALA A 4 16.36 -4.35 -0.60
N ALA A 5 17.66 -4.22 -0.33
CA ALA A 5 18.23 -3.40 0.74
C ALA A 5 18.00 -1.88 0.59
N GLU A 6 17.79 -1.35 -0.63
CA GLU A 6 17.51 0.08 -0.84
C GLU A 6 16.05 0.47 -0.58
N MET A 7 15.14 -0.52 -0.44
CA MET A 7 13.69 -0.29 -0.22
C MET A 7 13.28 -0.38 1.25
N TRP A 8 14.25 -0.35 2.17
CA TRP A 8 14.02 -0.47 3.61
C TRP A 8 14.20 0.87 4.34
N PRO A 9 13.32 1.21 5.30
CA PRO A 9 12.12 0.47 5.69
C PRO A 9 10.97 0.64 4.69
N PRO A 10 10.08 -0.37 4.54
CA PRO A 10 8.89 -0.21 3.72
C PRO A 10 7.96 0.84 4.35
N VAL A 11 7.32 1.63 3.48
CA VAL A 11 6.34 2.64 3.90
C VAL A 11 4.95 2.02 3.94
N VAL A 12 4.24 2.20 5.05
CA VAL A 12 2.87 1.69 5.24
C VAL A 12 1.93 2.87 5.54
N PRO A 13 0.96 3.18 4.66
CA PRO A 13 -0.08 4.16 4.97
C PRO A 13 -0.88 3.75 6.22
N SER A 14 -1.18 4.70 7.10
CA SER A 14 -1.96 4.43 8.32
C SER A 14 -3.33 3.78 8.07
N ALA A 15 -3.91 3.98 6.88
CA ALA A 15 -5.14 3.31 6.47
C ALA A 15 -5.00 1.77 6.39
N VAL A 16 -3.81 1.25 6.07
CA VAL A 16 -3.53 -0.20 6.06
C VAL A 16 -3.64 -0.80 7.46
N LEU A 17 -3.28 -0.03 8.50
CA LEU A 17 -3.45 -0.49 9.88
C LEU A 17 -4.93 -0.70 10.22
N VAL A 18 -5.82 0.14 9.69
CA VAL A 18 -7.28 0.00 9.90
C VAL A 18 -7.81 -1.27 9.22
N GLU A 19 -7.25 -1.66 8.08
CA GLU A 19 -7.66 -2.87 7.36
C GLU A 19 -7.08 -4.15 7.98
N CYS A 20 -5.84 -4.11 8.45
CA CYS A 20 -5.13 -5.29 8.93
C CYS A 20 -5.28 -5.56 10.44
N LEU A 21 -5.56 -4.55 11.26
CA LEU A 21 -5.65 -4.70 12.71
C LEU A 21 -7.12 -4.81 13.16
N ILE A 22 -7.34 -5.63 14.18
CA ILE A 22 -8.67 -5.77 14.78
C ILE A 22 -8.76 -5.14 16.19
N GLY A 23 -7.69 -4.47 16.63
CA GLY A 23 -7.61 -3.81 17.93
C GLY A 23 -7.49 -4.77 19.11
N HIS A 24 -7.03 -6.01 18.86
CA HIS A 24 -6.87 -7.03 19.90
C HIS A 24 -5.38 -7.39 20.07
N PRO A 25 -4.73 -6.97 21.18
CA PRO A 25 -3.28 -7.07 21.35
C PRO A 25 -2.71 -8.47 21.10
N GLY A 26 -3.41 -9.52 21.56
CA GLY A 26 -2.97 -10.91 21.39
C GLY A 26 -3.15 -11.47 19.97
N LYS A 27 -4.08 -10.93 19.17
CA LYS A 27 -4.35 -11.40 17.80
C LYS A 27 -3.52 -10.61 16.80
N ASP A 28 -3.25 -9.35 17.10
CA ASP A 28 -2.46 -8.45 16.26
C ASP A 28 -0.93 -8.58 16.50
N VAL A 29 -0.45 -9.53 17.31
CA VAL A 29 0.98 -9.61 17.70
C VAL A 29 1.91 -9.68 16.49
N GLN A 30 1.61 -10.53 15.51
CA GLN A 30 2.49 -10.71 14.36
C GLN A 30 2.47 -9.48 13.45
N THR A 31 1.28 -8.96 13.14
CA THR A 31 1.12 -7.72 12.37
C THR A 31 1.85 -6.56 13.05
N ASN A 32 1.69 -6.37 14.36
CA ASN A 32 2.39 -5.32 15.10
C ASN A 32 3.91 -5.52 15.15
N ARG A 33 4.43 -6.75 15.13
CA ARG A 33 5.87 -7.00 15.02
C ARG A 33 6.41 -6.58 13.66
N PHE A 34 5.67 -6.86 12.58
CA PHE A 34 6.02 -6.39 11.25
C PHE A 34 5.92 -4.87 11.12
N LEU A 35 4.86 -4.24 11.63
CA LEU A 35 4.70 -2.78 11.55
C LEU A 35 5.78 -2.00 12.30
N LYS A 36 6.41 -2.57 13.34
CA LYS A 36 7.51 -1.93 14.09
C LYS A 36 8.77 -1.68 13.27
N ILE A 37 8.92 -2.38 12.16
CA ILE A 37 10.09 -2.26 11.28
C ILE A 37 9.77 -1.52 9.97
N CYS A 38 8.53 -1.06 9.81
CA CYS A 38 8.07 -0.22 8.71
C CYS A 38 8.11 1.26 9.10
N ASP A 39 8.13 2.15 8.10
CA ASP A 39 7.80 3.56 8.30
C ASP A 39 6.28 3.78 8.14
N ILE A 40 5.62 4.25 9.19
CA ILE A 40 4.17 4.45 9.17
C ILE A 40 3.86 5.87 8.71
N ARG A 41 3.31 5.99 7.50
CA ARG A 41 2.84 7.28 6.98
C ARG A 41 1.50 7.63 7.61
N ALA A 42 1.54 8.48 8.64
CA ALA A 42 0.38 8.80 9.46
C ALA A 42 -0.74 9.56 8.73
N SER A 43 -0.37 10.47 7.82
CA SER A 43 -1.31 11.35 7.12
C SER A 43 -1.46 10.98 5.65
N LEU A 44 -2.70 11.00 5.16
CA LEU A 44 -3.03 10.94 3.74
C LEU A 44 -3.40 12.34 3.23
N PRO A 45 -2.56 13.00 2.40
CA PRO A 45 -2.90 14.26 1.77
C PRO A 45 -4.15 14.16 0.89
N GLU A 46 -4.94 15.25 0.81
CA GLU A 46 -6.17 15.28 0.01
C GLU A 46 -5.92 14.93 -1.47
N LEU A 47 -4.81 15.41 -2.04
CA LEU A 47 -4.46 15.13 -3.44
C LEU A 47 -4.26 13.62 -3.68
N GLU A 48 -3.56 12.94 -2.77
CA GLU A 48 -3.35 11.48 -2.85
C GLU A 48 -4.66 10.72 -2.63
N ALA A 49 -5.53 11.18 -1.73
CA ALA A 49 -6.86 10.59 -1.54
C ALA A 49 -7.72 10.69 -2.81
N ARG A 50 -7.72 11.86 -3.47
CA ARG A 50 -8.41 12.05 -4.76
C ARG A 50 -7.78 11.20 -5.86
N ARG A 51 -6.46 11.05 -5.85
CA ARG A 51 -5.75 10.19 -6.80
C ARG A 51 -6.12 8.73 -6.61
N ALA A 52 -6.11 8.22 -5.38
CA ALA A 52 -6.58 6.88 -5.03
C ALA A 52 -8.03 6.63 -5.50
N ALA A 53 -8.93 7.58 -5.26
CA ALA A 53 -10.32 7.47 -5.73
C ALA A 53 -10.41 7.30 -7.25
N LYS A 54 -9.62 8.09 -8.00
CA LYS A 54 -9.55 7.97 -9.47
C LYS A 54 -9.00 6.62 -9.92
N LEU A 55 -7.88 6.17 -9.34
CA LEU A 55 -7.29 4.86 -9.65
C LEU A 55 -8.30 3.73 -9.44
N ARG A 56 -9.06 3.77 -8.34
CA ARG A 56 -10.08 2.77 -8.04
C ARG A 56 -11.23 2.77 -9.03
N THR A 57 -11.69 3.94 -9.46
CA THR A 57 -12.71 4.06 -10.52
C THR A 57 -12.21 3.48 -11.84
N ASP A 58 -10.99 3.83 -12.24
CA ASP A 58 -10.42 3.42 -13.53
C ASP A 58 -10.11 1.90 -13.55
N ALA A 59 -9.67 1.33 -12.42
CA ALA A 59 -9.40 -0.10 -12.27
C ALA A 59 -10.67 -0.97 -12.17
N GLY A 60 -11.77 -0.41 -11.65
CA GLY A 60 -13.04 -1.12 -11.44
C GLY A 60 -13.00 -2.23 -10.37
N ARG A 61 -11.88 -2.37 -9.65
CA ARG A 61 -11.65 -3.34 -8.57
C ARG A 61 -10.61 -2.81 -7.56
N GLY A 62 -10.35 -3.56 -6.49
CA GLY A 62 -9.52 -3.12 -5.38
C GLY A 62 -10.30 -2.37 -4.30
N SER A 63 -9.83 -2.53 -3.06
CA SER A 63 -10.33 -1.82 -1.90
C SER A 63 -9.97 -0.33 -1.95
N ALA A 64 -10.59 0.48 -1.07
CA ALA A 64 -10.18 1.87 -0.92
C ALA A 64 -8.73 1.99 -0.43
N VAL A 65 -8.29 1.03 0.40
CA VAL A 65 -6.95 0.99 1.00
C VAL A 65 -5.93 0.56 -0.05
N ASP A 66 -6.24 -0.43 -0.89
CA ASP A 66 -5.39 -0.82 -2.02
C ASP A 66 -5.09 0.38 -2.94
N ALA A 67 -6.13 1.16 -3.25
CA ALA A 67 -5.97 2.34 -4.08
C ALA A 67 -5.13 3.44 -3.40
N ILE A 68 -5.20 3.57 -2.07
CA ILE A 68 -4.33 4.46 -1.29
C ILE A 68 -2.88 3.98 -1.38
N VAL A 69 -2.64 2.68 -1.20
CA VAL A 69 -1.29 2.08 -1.31
C VAL A 69 -0.67 2.39 -2.67
N VAL A 70 -1.41 2.18 -3.75
CA VAL A 70 -0.92 2.47 -5.11
C VAL A 70 -0.72 3.97 -5.34
N ALA A 71 -1.61 4.84 -4.86
CA ALA A 71 -1.44 6.29 -4.99
C ALA A 71 -0.22 6.82 -4.20
N VAL A 72 0.07 6.24 -3.03
CA VAL A 72 1.26 6.60 -2.24
C VAL A 72 2.56 6.14 -2.90
N ALA A 73 2.51 5.05 -3.67
CA ALA A 73 3.64 4.56 -4.44
C ALA A 73 3.92 5.40 -5.71
N GLU A 74 3.04 6.33 -6.09
CA GLU A 74 3.31 7.22 -7.22
C GLU A 74 4.27 8.37 -6.83
N PRO A 75 5.19 8.76 -7.71
CA PRO A 75 5.61 8.06 -8.94
C PRO A 75 6.72 7.02 -8.69
N ASP A 76 6.83 6.05 -9.59
CA ASP A 76 7.98 5.12 -9.72
C ASP A 76 8.27 4.23 -8.50
N GLY A 77 7.33 4.13 -7.56
CA GLY A 77 7.42 3.28 -6.37
C GLY A 77 7.10 1.80 -6.64
N VAL A 78 7.40 0.97 -5.64
CA VAL A 78 7.16 -0.48 -5.67
C VAL A 78 6.10 -0.83 -4.63
N VAL A 79 5.04 -1.53 -5.04
CA VAL A 79 4.06 -2.11 -4.11
C VAL A 79 4.34 -3.59 -3.93
N VAL A 80 4.58 -4.00 -2.70
CA VAL A 80 4.78 -5.39 -2.29
C VAL A 80 3.46 -5.95 -1.75
N THR A 81 2.92 -7.01 -2.35
CA THR A 81 1.57 -7.49 -2.00
C THR A 81 1.38 -9.00 -2.19
N GLY A 82 0.50 -9.59 -1.37
CA GLY A 82 -0.03 -10.94 -1.59
C GLY A 82 -1.26 -10.96 -2.50
N ASP A 83 -1.97 -9.83 -2.63
CA ASP A 83 -3.08 -9.67 -3.60
C ASP A 83 -2.56 -8.99 -4.86
N THR A 84 -1.98 -9.79 -5.74
CA THR A 84 -1.46 -9.31 -7.02
C THR A 84 -2.56 -8.91 -7.99
N VAL A 85 -3.79 -9.43 -7.84
CA VAL A 85 -4.84 -9.24 -8.85
C VAL A 85 -5.45 -7.84 -8.72
N ASP A 86 -5.79 -7.42 -7.51
CA ASP A 86 -6.35 -6.08 -7.27
C ASP A 86 -5.28 -4.99 -7.46
N ILE A 87 -4.09 -5.21 -6.92
CA ILE A 87 -3.01 -4.22 -6.98
C ILE A 87 -2.48 -4.02 -8.40
N THR A 88 -2.36 -5.08 -9.21
CA THR A 88 -1.93 -4.93 -10.62
C THR A 88 -2.96 -4.15 -11.44
N ALA A 89 -4.26 -4.36 -11.19
CA ALA A 89 -5.31 -3.60 -11.88
C ALA A 89 -5.29 -2.10 -11.53
N LEU A 90 -5.00 -1.76 -10.27
CA LEU A 90 -4.79 -0.38 -9.84
C LEU A 90 -3.50 0.22 -10.43
N ALA A 91 -2.38 -0.50 -10.35
CA ALA A 91 -1.08 -0.06 -10.84
C ALA A 91 -1.04 0.17 -12.35
N ALA A 92 -1.85 -0.56 -13.13
CA ALA A 92 -2.02 -0.34 -14.57
C ALA A 92 -2.50 1.08 -14.94
N ASN A 93 -3.09 1.80 -13.99
CA ASN A 93 -3.57 3.19 -14.15
C ASN A 93 -2.68 4.22 -13.43
N ALA A 94 -1.59 3.76 -12.81
CA ALA A 94 -0.67 4.55 -12.00
C ALA A 94 0.60 4.95 -12.77
N VAL A 95 1.28 5.98 -12.29
CA VAL A 95 2.50 6.53 -12.87
C VAL A 95 3.71 5.79 -12.31
N GLY A 96 4.26 4.87 -13.10
CA GLY A 96 5.55 4.22 -12.80
C GLY A 96 5.52 3.17 -11.68
N VAL A 97 4.35 2.88 -11.11
CA VAL A 97 4.25 1.91 -10.00
C VAL A 97 4.51 0.49 -10.50
N THR A 98 5.45 -0.20 -9.89
CA THR A 98 5.69 -1.63 -10.10
C THR A 98 5.09 -2.47 -8.97
N VAL A 99 4.76 -3.72 -9.28
CA VAL A 99 4.15 -4.65 -8.32
C VAL A 99 5.06 -5.85 -8.13
N GLU A 100 5.39 -6.15 -6.88
CA GLU A 100 6.19 -7.31 -6.48
C GLU A 100 5.34 -8.23 -5.59
N ALA A 101 5.30 -9.52 -5.94
CA ALA A 101 4.56 -10.52 -5.18
C ALA A 101 5.39 -11.07 -4.00
N VAL A 102 4.72 -11.41 -2.90
CA VAL A 102 5.32 -12.13 -1.75
C VAL A 102 4.87 -13.58 -1.64
#